data_AF-A0AAE4C1L7-F1
#
_entry.id   AF-A0AAE4C1L7-F1
#
_cell.length_a   1.000
_cell.length_b   1.000
_cell.length_c   1.000
_cell.angle_alpha   90.00
_cell.angle_beta   90.00
_cell.angle_gamma   90.00
#
_symmetry.space_group_name_H-M   'P 1'
#
loop_
_entity.id
_entity.type
_entity.pdbx_description
1 polymer ?
#
loop_
_entity_poly.entity_id
_entity_poly.type
_entity_poly.pdbx_seq_one_letter_code
_entity_poly.pdbx_strand_id
1 'polypeptide(L)'
;MKKRNSFFTLVLLVFLIFIGCKNTSSECKTDAIQIENRWYDKNGGIDYLDVKDKKDITFICSRINNFPEGKDVRIAYSYGNIDIYLNDRKIQAIFTVRNGVVYRVGIGKYAYDEALTKRIMKLLRISSRCWGEDCK
;
A
#
# COMPACT_ATOMS: atom_id res chain seq x y z
N MET A 1 43.30 -33.29 19.86
CA MET A 1 42.84 -31.89 19.94
C MET A 1 41.57 -31.72 19.14
N LYS A 2 40.53 -31.13 19.76
CA LYS A 2 39.35 -30.47 19.18
C LYS A 2 38.51 -31.25 18.13
N LYS A 3 37.64 -32.15 18.60
CA LYS A 3 36.29 -32.32 17.99
C LYS A 3 35.48 -31.07 18.33
N ARG A 4 35.63 -30.01 17.53
CA ARG A 4 34.95 -28.73 17.78
C ARG A 4 33.93 -28.46 16.69
N ASN A 5 32.67 -28.35 17.12
CA ASN A 5 31.66 -27.47 16.56
C ASN A 5 31.14 -27.77 15.14
N SER A 6 30.59 -28.96 14.88
CA SER A 6 29.65 -29.13 13.76
C SER A 6 28.19 -28.82 14.17
N PHE A 7 27.85 -28.96 15.46
CA PHE A 7 26.50 -28.70 15.96
C PHE A 7 26.22 -27.19 16.09
N PHE A 8 27.25 -26.41 16.43
CA PHE A 8 27.14 -24.94 16.57
C PHE A 8 26.81 -24.24 15.25
N THR A 9 27.33 -24.75 14.13
CA THR A 9 27.10 -24.18 12.79
C THR A 9 25.66 -24.40 12.30
N LEU A 10 25.08 -25.55 12.63
CA LEU A 10 23.69 -25.89 12.26
C LEU A 10 22.68 -25.04 13.04
N VAL A 11 22.93 -24.82 14.34
CA VAL A 11 22.08 -23.96 15.19
C VAL A 11 22.16 -22.49 14.74
N LEU A 12 23.32 -22.01 14.31
CA LEU A 12 23.47 -20.65 13.79
C LEU A 12 22.70 -20.43 12.47
N LEU A 13 22.67 -21.44 11.59
CA LEU A 13 21.92 -21.37 10.33
C LEU A 13 20.41 -21.33 10.57
N VAL A 14 19.90 -22.07 11.55
CA VAL A 14 18.47 -22.04 11.93
C VAL A 14 18.08 -20.69 12.54
N PHE A 15 18.96 -20.04 13.31
CA PHE A 15 18.71 -18.71 13.85
C PHE A 15 18.65 -17.62 12.76
N LEU A 16 19.41 -17.76 11.67
CA LEU A 16 19.39 -16.83 10.54
C LEU A 16 18.10 -16.91 9.71
N ILE A 17 17.37 -18.03 9.74
CA ILE A 17 16.08 -18.21 9.04
C ILE A 17 14.95 -17.44 9.76
N PHE A 18 15.08 -17.18 11.07
CA PHE A 18 14.12 -16.35 11.83
C PHE A 18 14.37 -14.85 11.75
N ILE A 19 15.47 -14.41 11.12
CA ILE A 19 15.61 -13.02 10.65
C ILE A 19 14.82 -12.88 9.34
N GLY A 20 13.58 -13.33 9.34
CA GLY A 20 12.62 -12.89 8.35
C GLY A 20 12.56 -11.38 8.48
N CYS A 21 12.88 -10.66 7.40
CA CYS A 21 12.66 -9.23 7.29
C CYS A 21 11.20 -8.95 7.66
N LYS A 22 10.94 -8.61 8.93
CA LYS A 22 9.71 -7.94 9.32
C LYS A 22 9.77 -6.62 8.57
N ASN A 23 9.04 -6.54 7.47
CA ASN A 23 8.60 -5.25 6.93
C ASN A 23 8.19 -4.43 8.14
N THR A 24 8.94 -3.36 8.38
CA THR A 24 8.82 -2.59 9.61
C THR A 24 7.40 -2.03 9.60
N SER A 25 6.50 -2.68 10.35
CA SER A 25 5.16 -2.20 10.58
C SER A 25 5.34 -0.83 11.21
N SER A 26 5.14 0.24 10.44
CA SER A 26 5.11 1.57 11.02
C SER A 26 3.96 1.59 12.00
N GLU A 27 4.25 1.78 13.29
CA GLU A 27 3.20 2.06 14.26
C GLU A 27 2.29 3.14 13.68
N CYS A 28 1.01 2.82 13.54
CA CYS A 28 0.01 3.75 13.06
C CYS A 28 -0.12 4.83 14.14
N LYS A 29 0.60 5.95 14.02
CA LYS A 29 0.33 7.09 14.88
C LYS A 29 -1.07 7.54 14.48
N THR A 30 -1.95 7.64 15.45
CA THR A 30 -3.40 7.75 15.26
C THR A 30 -3.86 9.08 14.67
N ASP A 31 -2.93 9.94 14.27
CA ASP A 31 -3.15 11.38 14.36
C ASP A 31 -3.30 12.05 12.98
N ALA A 32 -2.83 11.43 11.89
CA ALA A 32 -3.14 11.93 10.54
C ALA A 32 -2.80 10.90 9.44
N ILE A 33 -3.81 10.57 8.61
CA ILE A 33 -3.58 10.08 7.26
C ILE A 33 -4.03 11.18 6.31
N GLN A 34 -3.16 11.53 5.36
CA GLN A 34 -3.46 12.50 4.32
C GLN A 34 -3.52 11.79 2.98
N ILE A 35 -4.49 12.17 2.15
CA ILE A 35 -4.66 11.60 0.81
C ILE A 35 -4.70 12.76 -0.19
N GLU A 36 -3.74 12.78 -1.10
CA GLU A 36 -3.70 13.67 -2.25
C GLU A 36 -4.16 12.93 -3.51
N ASN A 37 -5.30 13.32 -4.06
CA ASN A 37 -5.76 12.87 -5.37
C ASN A 37 -5.18 13.77 -6.45
N ARG A 38 -4.04 13.36 -7.04
CA ARG A 38 -3.33 14.14 -8.05
C ARG A 38 -4.04 14.16 -9.42
N TRP A 39 -5.23 13.56 -9.50
CA TRP A 39 -6.00 13.39 -10.73
C TRP A 39 -7.49 13.77 -10.56
N TYR A 40 -7.77 14.60 -9.57
CA TYR A 40 -9.13 15.04 -9.20
C TYR A 40 -9.87 15.75 -10.36
N ASP A 41 -9.14 16.47 -11.21
CA ASP A 41 -9.69 17.18 -12.37
C ASP A 41 -10.27 16.23 -13.44
N LYS A 42 -9.83 14.97 -13.47
CA LYS A 42 -10.35 13.95 -14.39
C LYS A 42 -11.30 12.96 -13.72
N ASN A 43 -11.02 12.56 -12.48
CA ASN A 43 -11.85 11.57 -11.77
C ASN A 43 -12.99 12.16 -10.94
N GLY A 44 -13.04 13.50 -10.81
CA GLY A 44 -14.09 14.26 -10.14
C GLY A 44 -14.05 14.23 -8.60
N GLY A 45 -13.12 13.49 -7.99
CA GLY A 45 -13.01 13.39 -6.52
C GLY A 45 -12.52 14.67 -5.85
N ILE A 46 -12.30 14.59 -4.54
CA ILE A 46 -11.65 15.63 -3.75
C ILE A 46 -10.15 15.61 -4.05
N ASP A 47 -9.51 16.78 -4.14
CA ASP A 47 -8.07 16.97 -4.38
C ASP A 47 -7.20 16.55 -3.18
N TYR A 48 -7.62 16.92 -1.98
CA TYR A 48 -6.91 16.69 -0.73
C TYR A 48 -7.87 16.31 0.40
N LEU A 49 -7.48 15.32 1.21
CA LEU A 49 -8.26 14.88 2.36
C LEU A 49 -7.38 14.57 3.56
N ASP A 50 -7.63 15.27 4.66
CA ASP A 50 -7.22 14.84 6.01
C ASP A 50 -8.24 13.85 6.57
N VAL A 51 -7.84 12.58 6.71
CA VAL A 51 -8.68 11.54 7.29
C VAL A 51 -8.68 11.67 8.81
N LYS A 52 -9.83 12.06 9.38
CA LYS A 52 -9.99 12.28 10.83
C LYS A 52 -10.71 11.14 11.55
N ASP A 53 -11.46 10.32 10.83
CA ASP A 53 -12.20 9.21 11.44
C ASP A 53 -11.24 8.09 11.86
N LYS A 54 -11.26 7.74 13.16
CA LYS A 54 -10.35 6.75 13.73
C LYS A 54 -10.52 5.36 13.11
N LYS A 55 -11.73 4.98 12.68
CA LYS A 55 -11.97 3.66 12.06
C LYS A 55 -11.35 3.63 10.66
N ASP A 56 -11.48 4.71 9.90
CA ASP A 56 -10.87 4.85 8.59
C ASP A 56 -9.34 4.87 8.69
N ILE A 57 -8.77 5.64 9.63
CA ILE A 57 -7.32 5.65 9.90
C ILE A 57 -6.82 4.24 10.22
N THR A 58 -7.46 3.57 11.19
CA THR A 58 -7.08 2.20 11.62
C THR A 58 -7.17 1.22 10.46
N PHE A 59 -8.24 1.29 9.68
CA PHE A 59 -8.46 0.44 8.53
C PHE A 59 -7.38 0.65 7.45
N ILE A 60 -7.15 1.88 7.03
CA ILE A 60 -6.17 2.20 5.98
C ILE A 60 -4.77 1.75 6.40
N CYS A 61 -4.36 2.11 7.62
CA CYS A 61 -3.04 1.76 8.12
C CYS A 61 -2.84 0.24 8.22
N SER A 62 -3.84 -0.49 8.75
CA SER A 62 -3.80 -1.95 8.85
C SER A 62 -3.62 -2.61 7.49
N ARG A 63 -4.35 -2.16 6.45
CA ARG A 63 -4.25 -2.73 5.10
C ARG A 63 -2.90 -2.41 4.44
N ILE A 64 -2.39 -1.19 4.60
CA ILE A 64 -1.10 -0.78 4.01
C ILE A 64 0.08 -1.50 4.67
N ASN A 65 0.09 -1.62 5.99
CA ASN A 65 1.18 -2.31 6.71
C ASN A 65 1.19 -3.82 6.44
N ASN A 66 0.04 -4.40 6.13
CA ASN A 66 -0.12 -5.82 5.83
C ASN A 66 -0.42 -6.07 4.36
N PHE A 67 0.14 -5.26 3.45
CA PHE A 67 0.01 -5.58 2.03
C PHE A 67 0.45 -7.03 1.82
N PRO A 68 -0.41 -7.90 1.24
CA PRO A 68 0.02 -9.24 0.87
C PRO A 68 1.25 -9.08 -0.01
N GLU A 69 2.28 -9.92 0.18
CA GLU A 69 3.57 -9.85 -0.52
C GLU A 69 3.36 -9.31 -1.93
N GLY A 70 3.87 -8.09 -2.17
CA GLY A 70 3.50 -7.30 -3.34
C GLY A 70 3.63 -8.14 -4.59
N LYS A 71 2.52 -8.33 -5.30
CA LYS A 71 2.54 -9.07 -6.55
C LYS A 71 3.17 -8.18 -7.62
N ASP A 72 3.85 -8.78 -8.58
CA ASP A 72 4.23 -8.04 -9.79
C ASP A 72 2.94 -7.75 -10.58
N VAL A 73 2.30 -6.63 -10.26
CA VAL A 73 1.15 -6.16 -11.04
C VAL A 73 1.71 -5.40 -12.23
N ARG A 74 1.63 -6.04 -13.40
CA ARG A 74 1.90 -5.36 -14.68
C ARG A 74 0.83 -4.30 -14.88
N ILE A 75 1.16 -3.04 -14.61
CA ILE A 75 0.29 -1.90 -14.91
C ILE A 75 0.30 -1.71 -16.42
N ALA A 76 -0.72 -2.24 -17.10
CA ALA A 76 -0.87 -2.08 -18.54
C ALA A 76 -1.28 -0.65 -18.91
N TYR A 77 -2.14 -0.02 -18.08
CA TYR A 77 -2.65 1.33 -18.26
C TYR A 77 -2.83 2.01 -16.89
N SER A 78 -2.25 3.21 -16.75
CA SER A 78 -2.34 4.08 -15.58
C SER A 78 -3.07 5.36 -15.99
N TYR A 79 -3.98 5.82 -15.14
CA TYR A 79 -4.76 7.02 -15.40
C TYR A 79 -4.30 8.22 -14.58
N GLY A 80 -3.87 8.00 -13.34
CA GLY A 80 -3.47 9.07 -12.44
C GLY A 80 -2.87 8.56 -11.15
N ASN A 81 -2.26 9.47 -10.39
CA ASN A 81 -1.60 9.17 -9.13
C ASN A 81 -2.45 9.59 -7.93
N ILE A 82 -2.28 8.85 -6.83
CA ILE A 82 -2.75 9.20 -5.49
C ILE A 82 -1.55 9.09 -4.57
N ASP A 83 -1.34 10.08 -3.72
CA ASP A 83 -0.32 9.99 -2.68
C ASP A 83 -1.01 9.86 -1.32
N ILE A 84 -0.66 8.82 -0.57
CA ILE A 84 -1.15 8.60 0.79
C ILE A 84 0.02 8.83 1.75
N TYR A 85 -0.13 9.80 2.65
CA TYR A 85 0.85 10.07 3.70
C TYR A 85 0.37 9.42 4.99
N LEU A 86 1.12 8.41 5.44
CA LEU A 86 0.89 7.70 6.69
C LEU A 86 2.02 8.06 7.64
N ASN A 87 1.73 8.87 8.66
CA ASN A 87 2.77 9.55 9.45
C ASN A 87 3.73 10.31 8.49
N ASP A 88 5.03 10.05 8.57
CA ASP A 88 6.07 10.64 7.72
C ASP A 88 6.34 9.83 6.43
N ARG A 89 5.59 8.75 6.19
CA ARG A 89 5.79 7.86 5.04
C ARG A 89 4.83 8.19 3.92
N LYS A 90 5.39 8.54 2.76
CA LYS A 90 4.65 8.62 1.50
C LYS A 90 4.46 7.23 0.89
N ILE A 91 3.22 6.84 0.65
CA ILE A 91 2.81 5.67 -0.13
C ILE A 91 2.23 6.18 -1.44
N GLN A 92 2.96 5.99 -2.52
CA GLN A 92 2.46 6.28 -3.86
C GLN A 92 1.48 5.20 -4.30
N ALA A 93 0.35 5.61 -4.84
CA ALA A 93 -0.66 4.74 -5.41
C ALA A 93 -1.12 5.28 -6.78
N ILE A 94 -1.73 4.41 -7.57
CA ILE A 94 -2.04 4.69 -8.98
C ILE A 94 -3.45 4.18 -9.29
N PHE A 95 -4.24 5.00 -9.97
CA PHE A 95 -5.50 4.58 -10.59
C PHE A 95 -5.23 3.77 -11.87
N THR A 96 -5.88 2.61 -11.96
CA THR A 96 -5.76 1.66 -13.07
C THR A 96 -7.16 1.20 -13.49
N VAL A 97 -7.33 0.86 -14.77
CA VAL A 97 -8.59 0.36 -15.34
C VAL A 97 -9.10 -0.87 -14.61
N ARG A 98 -8.22 -1.87 -14.44
CA ARG A 98 -8.61 -3.24 -14.06
C ARG A 98 -8.57 -3.48 -12.55
N ASN A 99 -7.64 -2.84 -11.86
CA ASN A 99 -7.37 -3.09 -10.45
C ASN A 99 -7.77 -1.90 -9.57
N GLY A 100 -8.46 -0.88 -10.11
CA GLY A 100 -8.75 0.33 -9.35
C GLY A 100 -7.45 0.98 -8.84
N VAL A 101 -7.29 1.10 -7.53
CA VAL A 101 -6.09 1.70 -6.92
C VAL A 101 -5.06 0.62 -6.57
N VAL A 102 -3.86 0.74 -7.13
CA VAL A 102 -2.71 -0.10 -6.79
C VAL A 102 -1.67 0.72 -6.02
N TYR A 103 -0.97 0.10 -5.07
CA TYR A 103 -0.09 0.78 -4.11
C TYR A 103 1.35 0.33 -4.31
N ARG A 104 2.27 1.27 -4.52
CA ARG A 104 3.67 0.96 -4.76
C ARG A 104 4.32 0.42 -3.47
N VAL A 105 4.83 -0.81 -3.53
CA VAL A 105 5.53 -1.47 -2.41
C VAL A 105 7.02 -1.70 -2.68
N GLY A 106 7.46 -1.47 -3.91
CA GLY A 106 8.86 -1.58 -4.32
C GLY A 106 9.10 -1.02 -5.72
N ILE A 107 10.33 -1.14 -6.22
CA ILE A 107 10.66 -0.76 -7.61
C ILE A 107 9.93 -1.73 -8.55
N GLY A 108 8.99 -1.22 -9.35
CA GLY A 108 8.17 -2.02 -10.27
C GLY A 108 7.13 -2.93 -9.59
N LYS A 109 7.02 -2.91 -8.26
CA LYS A 109 6.13 -3.80 -7.49
C LYS A 109 4.96 -3.03 -6.89
N TYR A 110 3.76 -3.60 -7.03
CA TYR A 110 2.54 -2.98 -6.55
C TYR A 110 1.67 -3.98 -5.79
N ALA A 111 1.10 -3.57 -4.67
CA ALA A 111 0.04 -4.30 -4.01
C ALA A 111 -1.32 -3.85 -4.56
N TYR A 112 -2.26 -4.78 -4.62
CA TYR A 112 -3.67 -4.48 -4.87
C TYR A 112 -4.50 -4.94 -3.69
N ASP A 113 -5.41 -4.08 -3.27
CA ASP A 113 -6.33 -4.36 -2.19
C ASP A 113 -7.71 -3.74 -2.51
N GLU A 114 -8.68 -4.60 -2.77
CA GLU A 114 -10.03 -4.21 -3.18
C GLU A 114 -10.78 -3.43 -2.09
N ALA A 115 -10.65 -3.86 -0.84
CA ALA A 115 -11.35 -3.23 0.27
C ALA A 115 -10.75 -1.86 0.58
N LEU A 116 -9.43 -1.74 0.52
CA LEU A 116 -8.72 -0.47 0.63
C LEU A 116 -9.10 0.46 -0.52
N THR A 117 -9.11 -0.04 -1.75
CA THR A 117 -9.51 0.74 -2.92
C THR A 117 -10.92 1.32 -2.76
N LYS A 118 -11.92 0.50 -2.40
CA LYS A 118 -13.28 0.99 -2.15
C LYS A 118 -13.32 2.05 -1.06
N ARG A 119 -12.54 1.88 0.01
CA ARG A 119 -12.48 2.85 1.11
C ARG A 119 -11.88 4.19 0.64
N ILE A 120 -10.76 4.16 -0.05
CA ILE A 120 -10.09 5.36 -0.58
C ILE A 120 -11.01 6.09 -1.56
N MET A 121 -11.64 5.38 -2.50
CA MET A 121 -12.57 5.98 -3.45
C MET A 121 -13.77 6.63 -2.75
N LYS A 122 -14.35 5.96 -1.76
CA LYS A 122 -15.46 6.51 -0.97
C LYS A 122 -15.05 7.79 -0.23
N LEU A 123 -13.88 7.78 0.41
CA LEU A 123 -13.35 8.93 1.15
C LEU A 123 -13.12 10.13 0.22
N LEU A 124 -12.55 9.89 -0.96
CA LEU A 124 -12.32 10.92 -1.98
C LEU A 124 -13.56 11.28 -2.80
N ARG A 125 -14.73 10.70 -2.50
CA ARG A 125 -16.00 10.90 -3.23
C ARG A 125 -15.91 10.61 -4.73
N ILE A 126 -15.10 9.63 -5.10
CA ILE A 126 -14.95 9.22 -6.50
C ILE A 126 -16.04 8.21 -6.85
N SER A 127 -16.85 8.53 -7.86
CA SER A 127 -18.08 7.80 -8.19
C SER A 127 -17.90 6.60 -9.12
N SER A 128 -16.85 6.59 -9.94
CA SER A 128 -16.55 5.54 -10.91
C SER A 128 -15.16 4.94 -10.68
N ARG A 129 -14.96 3.65 -10.99
CA ARG A 129 -13.64 3.00 -10.97
C ARG A 129 -12.92 3.05 -12.32
N CYS A 130 -13.62 3.55 -13.33
CA CYS A 130 -13.15 3.62 -14.70
C CYS A 130 -13.32 5.05 -15.19
N TRP A 131 -12.30 5.55 -15.88
CA TRP A 131 -12.27 6.90 -16.46
C TRP A 131 -11.68 6.85 -17.88
N GLY A 132 -12.22 7.64 -18.80
CA GLY A 132 -11.80 7.64 -20.20
C GLY A 132 -12.65 6.76 -21.12
N GLU A 133 -12.18 6.54 -22.35
CA GLU A 133 -12.94 5.83 -23.39
C GLU A 133 -13.06 4.32 -23.13
N ASP A 134 -12.15 3.75 -22.34
CA ASP A 134 -12.12 2.32 -21.99
C ASP A 134 -13.23 1.88 -21.02
N CYS A 135 -14.12 2.80 -20.65
CA CYS A 135 -15.23 2.60 -19.73
C CYS A 135 -16.58 2.44 -20.42
N LYS A 136 -16.57 2.45 -21.75
CA LYS A 136 -17.72 2.21 -22.61
C LYS A 136 -17.92 0.73 -22.87
#